data_AF-A0AA97H5N1-F1
#
_entry.id   AF-A0AA97H5N1-F1
#
_cell.length_a   1.000
_cell.length_b   1.000
_cell.length_c   1.000
_cell.angle_alpha   90.00
_cell.angle_beta   90.00
_cell.angle_gamma   90.00
#
_symmetry.space_group_name_H-M   'P 1'
#
loop_
_entity.id
_entity.type
_entity.pdbx_description
1 polymer ?
#
loop_
_entity_poly.entity_id
_entity_poly.type
_entity_poly.pdbx_seq_one_letter_code
_entity_poly.pdbx_strand_id
1 'polypeptide(L)'
;MNYKSLPMILCMIVSLGINAQETNAPKFGKGLFNLVGKDNTFSMNISARMQFLSTSQWDADNGLSNPTSSALVRRSRLKFSGFAYSPKLTYKLELGLSNRDIGKASSFTNNAPKYILDAVVKWNFSGNLVLWLGQTKLPETENVLFLQEIYNK
;
A
#
# COMPACT_ATOMS: atom_id res chain seq x y z
N MET A 1 -16.82 48.05 30.96
CA MET A 1 -16.81 46.72 30.30
C MET A 1 -17.68 45.79 31.14
N ASN A 2 -18.79 45.27 30.58
CA ASN A 2 -19.73 44.46 31.35
C ASN A 2 -19.08 43.11 31.73
N TYR A 3 -19.08 42.76 33.02
CA TYR A 3 -18.46 41.52 33.54
C TYR A 3 -18.99 40.22 32.90
N LYS A 4 -20.14 40.29 32.22
CA LYS A 4 -20.75 39.18 31.46
C LYS A 4 -19.91 38.73 30.26
N SER A 5 -19.07 39.59 29.67
CA SER A 5 -18.25 39.24 28.50
C SER A 5 -16.89 38.62 28.84
N LEU A 6 -16.49 38.63 30.12
CA LEU A 6 -15.23 38.08 30.62
C LEU A 6 -15.01 36.58 30.34
N PRO A 7 -16.00 35.68 30.57
CA PRO A 7 -15.80 34.24 30.30
C PRO A 7 -15.63 33.93 28.81
N MET A 8 -16.24 34.74 27.94
CA MET A 8 -16.15 34.55 26.49
C MET A 8 -14.75 34.89 25.97
N ILE A 9 -14.15 35.96 26.50
CA ILE A 9 -12.79 36.37 26.18
C ILE A 9 -11.78 35.34 26.69
N LEU A 10 -12.00 34.78 27.89
CA LEU A 10 -11.15 33.72 28.45
C LEU A 10 -11.17 32.46 27.58
N CYS A 11 -12.33 32.06 27.07
CA CYS A 11 -12.48 30.90 26.19
C CYS A 11 -11.78 31.10 24.83
N MET A 12 -11.82 32.32 24.27
CA MET A 12 -11.05 32.68 23.08
C MET A 12 -9.53 32.67 23.30
N ILE A 13 -9.06 33.02 24.50
CA ILE A 13 -7.63 32.98 24.81
C ILE A 13 -7.13 31.54 24.95
N VAL A 14 -7.92 30.65 25.55
CA VAL A 14 -7.55 29.23 25.72
C VAL A 14 -7.47 28.49 24.37
N SER A 15 -8.26 28.89 23.38
CA SER A 15 -8.23 28.28 22.03
C SER A 15 -7.01 28.68 21.19
N LEU A 16 -6.31 29.76 21.53
CA LEU A 16 -5.09 30.19 20.83
C LEU A 16 -3.84 29.35 21.18
N GLY A 17 -3.91 28.51 22.22
CA GLY A 17 -2.79 27.66 22.69
C GLY A 17 -2.79 26.22 22.17
N ILE A 18 -3.74 25.85 21.29
CA ILE A 18 -3.86 24.49 20.79
C ILE A 18 -2.78 24.27 19.72
N ASN A 19 -1.63 23.74 20.12
CA ASN A 19 -0.65 23.21 19.19
C ASN A 19 -1.25 21.97 18.54
N ALA A 20 -1.46 22.01 17.22
CA ALA A 20 -1.78 20.81 16.45
C ALA A 20 -0.63 19.80 16.61
N GLN A 21 -0.97 18.52 16.76
CA GLN A 21 0.04 17.47 16.91
C GLN A 21 0.88 17.39 15.63
N GLU A 22 2.12 17.85 15.68
CA GLU A 22 3.14 17.63 14.67
C GLU A 22 3.41 16.11 14.62
N THR A 23 2.73 15.41 13.71
CA THR A 23 3.10 14.01 13.44
C THR A 23 4.44 14.04 12.72
N ASN A 24 5.45 13.34 13.26
CA ASN A 24 6.73 13.16 12.57
C ASN A 24 6.47 12.60 11.17
N ALA A 25 6.52 13.46 10.15
CA ALA A 25 6.38 13.03 8.78
C ALA A 25 7.52 12.05 8.48
N PRO A 26 7.24 10.84 7.98
CA PRO A 26 8.28 9.89 7.67
C PRO A 26 9.20 10.47 6.59
N LYS A 27 10.50 10.15 6.68
CA LYS A 27 11.46 10.51 5.63
C LYS A 27 10.93 10.04 4.27
N PHE A 28 11.08 10.88 3.25
CA PHE A 28 10.71 10.56 1.88
C PHE A 28 11.29 9.20 1.45
N GLY A 29 10.49 8.38 0.76
CA GLY A 29 10.88 7.04 0.31
C GLY A 29 10.67 5.90 1.32
N LYS A 30 10.27 6.18 2.56
CA LYS A 30 9.92 5.14 3.57
C LYS A 30 8.42 4.79 3.62
N GLY A 31 7.65 5.19 2.62
CA GLY A 31 6.19 5.10 2.60
C GLY A 31 5.54 6.45 2.88
N LEU A 32 4.28 6.60 2.46
CA LEU A 32 3.47 7.80 2.66
C LEU A 32 3.17 8.01 4.16
N PHE A 33 2.85 6.92 4.86
CA PHE A 33 2.59 6.93 6.29
C PHE A 33 3.27 5.72 6.92
N ASN A 34 4.12 5.96 7.91
CA ASN A 34 4.74 4.90 8.71
C ASN A 34 4.36 5.13 10.17
N LEU A 35 3.27 4.49 10.58
CA LEU A 35 2.76 4.56 11.94
C LEU A 35 3.33 3.38 12.72
N VAL A 36 3.96 3.67 13.85
CA VAL A 36 4.39 2.67 14.83
C VAL A 36 3.75 3.04 16.15
N GLY A 37 3.01 2.11 16.74
CA GLY A 37 2.44 2.29 18.06
C GLY A 37 3.57 2.55 19.07
N LYS A 38 3.34 3.47 20.02
CA LYS A 38 4.33 3.88 21.03
C LYS A 38 4.96 2.68 21.76
N ASP A 39 4.19 1.59 21.90
CA ASP A 39 4.57 0.38 22.62
C ASP A 39 5.04 -0.76 21.69
N ASN A 40 5.31 -0.51 20.41
CA ASN A 40 5.64 -1.52 19.39
C ASN A 40 4.63 -2.68 19.30
N THR A 41 3.38 -2.44 19.69
CA THR A 41 2.27 -3.40 19.59
C THR A 41 1.69 -3.45 18.18
N PHE A 42 1.90 -2.41 17.38
CA PHE A 42 1.36 -2.30 16.03
C PHE A 42 2.27 -1.47 15.14
N SER A 43 2.33 -1.82 13.87
CA SER A 43 2.89 -0.97 12.82
C SER A 43 2.02 -1.01 11.57
N MET A 44 1.90 0.14 10.91
CA MET A 44 1.30 0.27 9.59
C MET A 44 2.15 1.17 8.71
N ASN A 45 2.61 0.62 7.60
CA ASN A 45 3.24 1.33 6.53
C ASN A 45 2.32 1.34 5.31
N ILE A 46 1.96 2.54 4.87
CA ILE A 46 1.20 2.77 3.65
C ILE A 46 2.17 3.32 2.61
N SER A 47 2.30 2.66 1.47
CA SER A 47 3.12 3.13 0.35
C SER A 47 2.35 3.12 -0.96
N ALA A 48 2.50 4.20 -1.73
CA ALA A 48 1.98 4.28 -3.09
C ALA A 48 3.13 4.18 -4.09
N ARG A 49 2.87 3.49 -5.21
CA ARG A 49 3.79 3.40 -6.34
C ARG A 49 3.06 3.76 -7.62
N MET A 50 3.55 4.78 -8.32
CA MET A 50 3.08 5.14 -9.65
C MET A 50 4.23 5.03 -10.66
N GLN A 51 3.96 4.44 -11.82
CA GLN A 51 4.91 4.30 -12.92
C GLN A 51 4.24 4.64 -14.24
N PHE A 52 4.81 5.59 -14.96
CA PHE A 52 4.44 5.94 -16.32
C PHE A 52 5.38 5.21 -17.29
N LEU A 53 4.84 4.76 -18.43
CA LEU A 53 5.61 4.20 -19.52
C LEU A 53 5.24 4.97 -20.78
N SER A 54 6.25 5.58 -21.41
CA SER A 54 6.16 6.11 -22.77
C SER A 54 7.06 5.26 -23.66
N THR A 55 6.52 4.76 -24.77
CA THR A 55 7.26 3.98 -25.76
C THR A 55 7.17 4.68 -27.09
N SER A 56 8.30 4.78 -27.79
CA SER A 56 8.35 5.26 -29.17
C SER A 56 9.14 4.24 -29.97
N GLN A 57 8.54 3.73 -31.03
CA GLN A 57 9.11 2.72 -31.90
C GLN A 57 9.11 3.23 -33.34
N TRP A 58 10.18 2.91 -34.07
CA TRP A 58 10.35 3.20 -35.48
C TRP A 58 10.89 1.94 -36.16
N ASP A 59 10.45 1.68 -37.37
CA ASP A 59 11.02 0.66 -38.23
C ASP A 59 12.29 1.24 -38.89
N ALA A 60 13.37 0.46 -38.89
CA ALA A 60 14.70 0.89 -39.33
C ALA A 60 15.11 0.31 -40.71
N ASP A 61 14.15 -0.20 -41.49
CA ASP A 61 14.42 -0.74 -42.82
C ASP A 61 14.52 0.40 -43.85
N ASN A 62 15.73 0.67 -44.33
CA ASN A 62 16.06 1.74 -45.30
C ASN A 62 15.67 3.17 -44.86
N GLY A 63 15.69 3.44 -43.56
CA GLY A 63 15.40 4.75 -42.98
C GLY A 63 14.56 4.62 -41.70
N LEU A 64 14.30 5.74 -41.03
CA LEU A 64 13.34 5.79 -39.94
C LEU A 64 11.94 5.91 -40.52
N SER A 65 11.15 4.84 -40.46
CA SER A 65 9.77 4.82 -40.94
C SER A 65 8.80 4.31 -39.87
N ASN A 66 7.50 4.53 -40.07
CA ASN A 66 6.44 3.99 -39.22
C ASN A 66 6.53 4.37 -37.71
N PRO A 67 6.52 5.67 -37.37
CA PRO A 67 6.60 6.12 -35.97
C PRO A 67 5.35 5.67 -35.18
N THR A 68 5.53 4.85 -34.15
CA THR A 68 4.48 4.45 -33.22
C THR A 68 4.84 4.90 -31.81
N SER A 69 3.96 5.71 -31.22
CA SER A 69 4.15 6.25 -29.88
C SER A 69 2.99 5.86 -28.98
N SER A 70 3.28 5.43 -27.75
CA SER A 70 2.26 5.13 -26.74
C SER A 70 2.68 5.69 -25.39
N ALA A 71 1.73 6.25 -24.64
CA ALA A 71 1.95 6.72 -23.27
C ALA A 71 0.85 6.16 -22.38
N LEU A 72 1.24 5.51 -21.28
CA LEU A 72 0.29 4.87 -20.36
C LEU A 72 0.81 4.85 -18.92
N VAL A 73 -0.13 4.83 -17.97
CA VAL A 73 0.17 4.52 -16.57
C VAL A 73 0.33 3.01 -16.44
N ARG A 74 1.59 2.54 -16.39
CA ARG A 74 1.89 1.10 -16.40
C ARG A 74 1.57 0.43 -15.08
N ARG A 75 1.82 1.12 -13.97
CA ARG A 75 1.56 0.60 -12.62
C ARG A 75 1.08 1.70 -11.70
N SER A 76 0.01 1.42 -10.97
CA SER A 76 -0.47 2.25 -9.88
C SER A 76 -0.86 1.31 -8.76
N ARG A 77 -0.13 1.34 -7.65
CA ARG A 77 -0.30 0.37 -6.57
C ARG A 77 -0.30 1.02 -5.21
N LEU A 78 -1.22 0.58 -4.36
CA LEU A 78 -1.25 0.90 -2.94
C LEU A 78 -0.85 -0.34 -2.17
N LYS A 79 0.12 -0.18 -1.28
CA LYS A 79 0.64 -1.24 -0.43
C LYS A 79 0.46 -0.85 1.02
N PHE A 80 -0.15 -1.76 1.76
CA PHE A 80 -0.32 -1.68 3.20
C PHE A 80 0.45 -2.86 3.78
N SER A 81 1.42 -2.56 4.62
CA SER A 81 2.23 -3.60 5.26
C SER A 81 2.50 -3.21 6.69
N GLY A 82 2.59 -4.20 7.58
CA GLY A 82 2.85 -3.94 8.97
C GLY A 82 2.74 -5.19 9.80
N PHE A 83 2.66 -5.00 11.11
CA PHE A 83 2.43 -6.07 12.06
C PHE A 83 1.35 -5.63 13.05
N ALA A 84 0.61 -6.60 13.57
CA ALA A 84 -0.42 -6.38 14.57
C ALA A 84 -0.16 -7.28 15.78
N TYR A 85 -0.34 -6.73 16.98
CA TYR A 85 -0.11 -7.37 18.27
C TYR A 85 1.36 -7.74 18.58
N SER A 86 2.05 -8.38 17.63
CA SER A 86 3.44 -8.79 17.75
C SER A 86 4.14 -8.71 16.40
N PRO A 87 5.47 -8.43 16.33
CA PRO A 87 6.25 -8.52 15.11
C PRO A 87 6.20 -9.90 14.43
N LYS A 88 5.76 -10.94 15.14
CA LYS A 88 5.55 -12.29 14.59
C LYS A 88 4.31 -12.39 13.70
N LEU A 89 3.32 -11.52 13.86
CA LEU A 89 2.08 -11.50 13.08
C LEU A 89 2.09 -10.30 12.15
N THR A 90 2.49 -10.54 10.90
CA THR A 90 2.60 -9.51 9.87
C THR A 90 1.46 -9.61 8.87
N TYR A 91 1.06 -8.49 8.30
CA TYR A 91 0.07 -8.45 7.22
C TYR A 91 0.63 -7.70 6.02
N LYS A 92 0.15 -8.10 4.84
CA LYS A 92 0.46 -7.45 3.57
C LYS A 92 -0.78 -7.42 2.70
N LEU A 93 -1.17 -6.21 2.30
CA LEU A 93 -2.22 -5.95 1.33
C LEU A 93 -1.66 -5.08 0.20
N GLU A 94 -1.74 -5.54 -1.04
CA GLU A 94 -1.33 -4.80 -2.24
C GLU A 94 -2.51 -4.72 -3.21
N LEU A 95 -2.94 -3.48 -3.48
CA LEU A 95 -4.01 -3.16 -4.42
C LEU A 95 -3.43 -2.60 -5.72
N GLY A 96 -3.94 -3.07 -6.84
CA GLY A 96 -3.60 -2.63 -8.19
C GLY A 96 -4.69 -1.76 -8.77
N LEU A 97 -4.33 -0.54 -9.17
CA LEU A 97 -5.27 0.49 -9.64
C LEU A 97 -5.09 0.83 -11.12
N SER A 98 -4.02 0.34 -11.77
CA SER A 98 -3.82 0.56 -13.20
C SER A 98 -4.46 -0.54 -14.04
N ASN A 99 -4.84 -0.24 -15.28
CA ASN A 99 -5.41 -1.22 -16.22
C ASN A 99 -4.53 -2.47 -16.41
N ARG A 100 -3.21 -2.35 -16.23
CA ARG A 100 -2.27 -3.49 -16.30
C ARG A 100 -2.09 -4.23 -14.98
N ASP A 101 -2.45 -3.61 -13.86
CA ASP A 101 -2.47 -4.27 -12.56
C ASP A 101 -3.82 -4.95 -12.29
N ILE A 102 -4.92 -4.47 -12.88
CA ILE A 102 -6.26 -5.06 -12.78
C ILE A 102 -6.32 -6.32 -13.65
N GLY A 103 -6.60 -7.47 -13.03
CA GLY A 103 -6.82 -8.72 -13.76
C GLY A 103 -8.14 -8.70 -14.54
N LYS A 104 -8.18 -9.32 -15.72
CA LYS A 104 -9.39 -9.46 -16.54
C LYS A 104 -10.48 -10.18 -15.74
N ALA A 105 -11.72 -9.71 -15.86
CA ALA A 105 -12.88 -10.42 -15.35
C ALA A 105 -13.00 -11.79 -16.05
N SER A 106 -13.17 -12.84 -15.27
CA SER A 106 -13.37 -14.19 -15.77
C SER A 106 -14.48 -14.88 -14.98
N SER A 107 -15.02 -15.97 -15.52
CA SER A 107 -15.97 -16.84 -14.81
C SER A 107 -15.41 -17.34 -13.47
N PHE A 108 -14.09 -17.50 -13.38
CA PHE A 108 -13.38 -17.90 -12.16
C PHE A 108 -13.25 -16.78 -11.11
N THR A 109 -13.47 -15.52 -11.49
CA THR A 109 -13.49 -14.37 -10.55
C THR A 109 -14.90 -13.81 -10.35
N ASN A 110 -15.93 -14.62 -10.60
CA ASN A 110 -17.34 -14.20 -10.57
C ASN A 110 -17.60 -12.94 -11.45
N ASN A 111 -16.90 -12.86 -12.59
CA ASN A 111 -16.90 -11.70 -13.50
C ASN A 111 -16.47 -10.36 -12.87
N ALA A 112 -15.82 -10.39 -11.70
CA ALA A 112 -15.26 -9.19 -11.09
C ALA A 112 -13.80 -8.98 -11.54
N PRO A 113 -13.40 -7.73 -11.85
CA PRO A 113 -12.01 -7.38 -12.08
C PRO A 113 -11.17 -7.58 -10.81
N LYS A 114 -9.97 -8.14 -10.96
CA LYS A 114 -9.10 -8.49 -9.83
C LYS A 114 -8.22 -7.29 -9.43
N TYR A 115 -8.63 -6.55 -8.41
CA TYR A 115 -7.90 -5.42 -7.85
C TYR A 115 -6.86 -5.81 -6.79
N ILE A 116 -7.09 -6.95 -6.12
CA ILE A 116 -6.25 -7.43 -5.02
C ILE A 116 -5.12 -8.28 -5.60
N LEU A 117 -3.88 -7.76 -5.55
CA LEU A 117 -2.68 -8.49 -5.98
C LEU A 117 -2.23 -9.45 -4.88
N ASP A 118 -2.02 -8.91 -3.67
CA ASP A 118 -1.66 -9.69 -2.49
C ASP A 118 -2.56 -9.27 -1.33
N ALA A 119 -3.13 -10.22 -0.60
CA ALA A 119 -3.86 -10.06 0.65
C ALA A 119 -3.51 -11.27 1.53
N VAL A 120 -2.44 -11.13 2.31
CA VAL A 120 -1.89 -12.22 3.11
C VAL A 120 -1.58 -11.78 4.52
N VAL A 121 -1.91 -12.64 5.47
CA VAL A 121 -1.47 -12.58 6.86
C VAL A 121 -0.42 -13.65 7.06
N LYS A 122 0.70 -13.30 7.68
CA LYS A 122 1.80 -14.21 7.96
C LYS A 122 2.04 -14.26 9.46
N TRP A 123 1.99 -15.46 10.01
CA TRP A 123 2.26 -15.69 11.43
C TRP A 123 3.47 -16.60 11.59
N ASN A 124 4.50 -16.10 12.28
CA ASN A 124 5.66 -16.89 12.72
C ASN A 124 5.38 -17.52 14.09
N PHE A 125 5.29 -18.85 14.12
CA PHE A 125 4.96 -19.61 15.33
C PHE A 125 6.20 -20.00 16.12
N SER A 126 7.25 -20.47 15.44
CA SER A 126 8.48 -20.95 16.06
C SER A 126 9.61 -21.02 15.04
N GLY A 127 10.74 -20.37 15.34
CA GLY A 127 11.94 -20.38 14.51
C GLY A 127 11.68 -20.01 13.05
N ASN A 128 11.84 -20.99 12.16
CA ASN A 128 11.76 -20.84 10.71
C ASN A 128 10.37 -21.20 10.14
N LEU A 129 9.39 -21.55 10.97
CA LEU A 129 8.04 -21.92 10.52
C LEU A 129 7.11 -20.71 10.50
N VAL A 130 6.65 -20.35 9.29
CA VAL A 130 5.71 -19.25 9.07
C VAL A 130 4.48 -19.78 8.35
N LEU A 131 3.30 -19.58 8.94
CA LEU A 131 2.01 -19.84 8.30
C LEU A 131 1.56 -18.63 7.51
N TRP A 132 1.15 -18.83 6.27
CA TRP A 132 0.63 -17.79 5.40
C TRP A 132 -0.84 -18.09 5.10
N LEU A 133 -1.69 -17.12 5.38
CA LEU A 133 -3.13 -17.17 5.19
C LEU A 133 -3.54 -16.09 4.20
N GLY A 134 -4.14 -16.48 3.08
CA GLY A 134 -4.68 -15.57 2.07
C GLY A 134 -4.00 -15.69 0.71
N GLN A 135 -4.26 -14.71 -0.15
CA GLN A 135 -3.80 -14.71 -1.54
C GLN A 135 -2.48 -13.94 -1.66
N THR A 136 -1.44 -14.57 -2.17
CA THR A 136 -0.18 -13.88 -2.50
C THR A 136 0.58 -14.68 -3.55
N LYS A 137 1.60 -14.05 -4.13
CA LYS A 137 2.56 -14.76 -4.99
C LYS A 137 3.36 -15.80 -4.19
N LEU A 138 3.81 -16.82 -4.91
CA LEU A 138 4.71 -17.86 -4.42
C LEU A 138 5.93 -17.23 -3.71
N PRO A 139 6.28 -17.71 -2.51
CA PRO A 139 7.55 -17.37 -1.90
C PRO A 139 8.66 -18.08 -2.65
N GLU A 140 9.82 -17.42 -2.66
CA GLU A 140 11.05 -17.93 -3.25
C GLU A 140 11.78 -18.91 -2.30
N THR A 141 11.19 -19.23 -1.13
CA THR A 141 11.83 -20.04 -0.06
C THR A 141 10.90 -21.10 0.52
N GLU A 142 11.51 -22.16 1.04
CA GLU A 142 10.98 -23.54 1.01
C GLU A 142 10.17 -23.96 2.25
N ASN A 143 10.09 -23.15 3.31
CA ASN A 143 9.43 -23.53 4.57
C ASN A 143 8.22 -22.66 4.89
N VAL A 144 7.19 -22.70 4.03
CA VAL A 144 5.95 -21.94 4.23
C VAL A 144 4.74 -22.87 4.14
N LEU A 145 3.94 -22.87 5.20
CA LEU A 145 2.64 -23.53 5.22
C LEU A 145 1.59 -22.54 4.69
N PHE A 146 0.94 -22.89 3.57
CA PHE A 146 -0.07 -22.06 2.91
C PHE A 146 -1.47 -22.64 3.10
N LEU A 147 -2.41 -21.80 3.52
CA LEU A 147 -3.82 -22.20 3.65
C LEU A 147 -4.77 -21.45 2.71
N GLN A 148 -4.28 -20.84 1.61
CA GLN A 148 -5.17 -20.36 0.54
C GLN A 148 -4.47 -20.16 -0.81
N GLU A 149 -5.30 -19.92 -1.83
CA GLU A 149 -5.05 -19.85 -3.26
C GLU A 149 -3.77 -19.09 -3.66
N ILE A 150 -2.87 -19.84 -4.30
CA ILE A 150 -1.67 -19.33 -4.96
C ILE A 150 -2.05 -18.94 -6.39
N TYR A 151 -1.91 -17.66 -6.73
CA TYR A 151 -2.09 -17.24 -8.11
C TYR A 151 -0.75 -17.32 -8.86
N ASN A 152 -0.68 -18.18 -9.86
CA ASN A 152 0.44 -18.20 -10.79
C ASN A 152 0.28 -17.03 -11.78
N LYS A 153 1.34 -16.25 -11.98
CA LYS A 153 1.27 -14.99 -12.73
C LYS A 153 1.51 -15.20 -14.22
#